data_AF-A0A821M3A4-F1
#
_entry.id   AF-A0A821M3A4-F1
#
_cell.length_a   1.000
_cell.length_b   1.000
_cell.length_c   1.000
_cell.angle_alpha   90.00
_cell.angle_beta   90.00
_cell.angle_gamma   90.00
#
_symmetry.space_group_name_H-M   'P 1'
#
loop_
_entity.id
_entity.type
_entity.pdbx_description
1 polymer ?
#
loop_
_entity_poly.entity_id
_entity_poly.type
_entity_poly.pdbx_seq_one_letter_code
_entity_poly.pdbx_strand_id
1 'polypeptide(L)'
;LVKSDTTTNPCHSNPCNLYQECHQILNRNATYVCLCRPNYKGYNCSILDKTCEQGFCSRKSLCKPNYRGLLSSNQQPYCLCSLHQIGCRCDLMYDKCHSNPCRNHGTCLPTIKPQELICLCDEYHYGYRCQLEKRASRLYVTKSPPHQATVVQYFDINFVSLNLLLVYQRVDVHLPNFLHYLFDEKITPKLVIVKLYLNMQSNIYLISIRIDGESINGTTE
;
A
#
# COMPACT_ATOMS: atom_id res chain seq x y z
N LEU A 1 23.62 -40.02 53.57
CA LEU A 1 22.46 -40.61 52.88
C LEU A 1 21.64 -39.49 52.25
N VAL A 2 21.96 -39.12 51.01
CA VAL A 2 21.13 -38.22 50.22
C VAL A 2 19.88 -39.01 49.85
N LYS A 3 18.72 -38.67 50.41
CA LYS A 3 17.45 -39.27 49.96
C LYS A 3 17.28 -38.89 48.50
N SER A 4 17.18 -39.90 47.63
CA SER A 4 16.78 -39.71 46.24
C SER A 4 15.34 -39.22 46.22
N ASP A 5 15.14 -37.90 46.15
CA ASP A 5 13.89 -37.36 45.64
C ASP A 5 13.87 -37.66 44.14
N THR A 6 13.40 -38.87 43.83
CA THR A 6 12.93 -39.23 42.51
C THR A 6 11.74 -38.33 42.22
N THR A 7 12.01 -37.15 41.67
CA THR A 7 11.00 -36.27 41.11
C THR A 7 10.38 -36.97 39.91
N THR A 8 9.42 -37.86 40.19
CA THR A 8 8.72 -38.66 39.19
C THR A 8 8.10 -37.68 38.21
N ASN A 9 8.48 -37.76 36.92
CA ASN A 9 7.96 -36.83 35.93
C ASN A 9 6.43 -37.05 35.83
N PRO A 10 5.63 -36.05 36.24
CA PRO A 10 4.17 -36.17 36.32
C PRO A 10 3.51 -36.34 34.96
N CYS A 11 4.23 -36.11 33.85
CA CYS A 11 3.71 -36.35 32.51
C CYS A 11 3.71 -37.83 32.10
N HIS A 12 4.39 -38.73 32.81
CA HIS A 12 4.38 -40.17 32.48
C HIS A 12 3.00 -40.82 32.59
N SER A 13 2.13 -40.29 33.47
CA SER A 13 0.76 -40.79 33.63
C SER A 13 -0.21 -40.25 32.57
N ASN A 14 0.28 -39.51 31.57
CA ASN A 14 -0.52 -38.82 30.56
C ASN A 14 -1.70 -38.05 31.18
N PRO A 15 -1.43 -37.10 32.10
CA PRO A 15 -2.49 -36.43 32.84
C PRO A 15 -3.31 -35.45 31.97
N CYS A 16 -2.79 -35.07 30.81
CA CYS A 16 -3.49 -34.25 29.82
C CYS A 16 -4.35 -35.12 28.91
N ASN A 17 -5.45 -34.57 28.38
CA ASN A 17 -6.31 -35.24 27.41
C ASN A 17 -5.52 -35.74 26.19
N LEU A 18 -6.08 -36.73 25.46
CA LEU A 18 -5.44 -37.28 24.27
C LEU A 18 -5.06 -36.16 23.28
N TYR A 19 -3.84 -36.23 22.75
CA TYR A 19 -3.26 -35.26 21.80
C TYR A 19 -2.88 -33.88 22.36
N GLN A 20 -2.89 -33.68 23.68
CA GLN A 20 -2.42 -32.45 24.32
C GLN A 20 -0.95 -32.57 24.75
N GLU A 21 -0.25 -31.45 24.88
CA GLU A 21 1.17 -31.45 25.26
C GLU A 21 1.32 -31.27 26.77
N CYS A 22 2.15 -32.09 27.42
CA CYS A 22 2.41 -32.03 28.85
C CYS A 22 3.85 -31.59 29.13
N HIS A 23 4.01 -30.63 30.03
CA HIS A 23 5.32 -30.24 30.54
C HIS A 23 5.37 -30.32 32.07
N GLN A 24 6.46 -30.87 32.58
CA GLN A 24 6.77 -30.84 34.01
C GLN A 24 7.17 -29.41 34.42
N ILE A 25 6.65 -28.95 35.56
CA ILE A 25 7.06 -27.67 36.15
C ILE A 25 8.28 -27.94 37.04
N LEU A 26 9.43 -27.44 36.61
CA LEU A 26 10.68 -27.53 37.38
C LEU A 26 10.56 -26.72 38.69
N ASN A 27 11.18 -27.19 39.77
CA ASN A 27 11.21 -26.54 41.10
C ASN A 27 9.90 -26.56 41.92
N ARG A 28 8.89 -27.32 41.49
CA ARG A 28 7.71 -27.66 42.33
C ARG A 28 7.50 -29.17 42.32
N ASN A 29 7.54 -29.79 43.50
CA ASN A 29 7.43 -31.25 43.64
C ASN A 29 6.20 -31.80 42.90
N ALA A 30 6.47 -32.66 41.90
CA ALA A 30 5.50 -33.44 41.13
C ALA A 30 4.35 -32.64 40.46
N THR A 31 4.61 -31.42 39.98
CA THR A 31 3.57 -30.62 39.27
C THR A 31 3.79 -30.56 37.76
N TYR A 32 2.68 -30.51 37.01
CA TYR A 32 2.66 -30.44 35.54
C TYR A 32 1.78 -29.28 35.04
N VAL A 33 1.94 -28.94 33.76
CA VAL A 33 1.05 -28.07 33.01
C VAL A 33 0.71 -28.71 31.66
N CYS A 34 -0.56 -28.63 31.28
CA CYS A 34 -1.02 -29.04 29.95
C CYS A 34 -1.13 -27.81 29.04
N LEU A 35 -0.51 -27.87 27.86
CA LEU A 35 -0.72 -26.89 26.80
C LEU A 35 -1.92 -27.33 25.95
N CYS A 36 -3.02 -26.60 26.10
CA CYS A 36 -4.24 -26.92 25.38
C CYS A 36 -4.15 -26.51 23.91
N ARG A 37 -4.50 -27.44 23.03
CA ARG A 37 -4.85 -27.18 21.64
C ARG A 37 -5.98 -26.15 21.56
N PRO A 38 -6.09 -25.44 20.42
CA PRO A 38 -7.20 -24.51 20.17
C PRO A 38 -8.56 -25.13 20.52
N ASN A 39 -9.46 -24.31 21.06
CA ASN A 39 -10.80 -24.71 21.52
C ASN A 39 -10.88 -25.60 22.78
N TYR A 40 -9.77 -26.10 23.34
CA TYR A 40 -9.79 -26.88 24.58
C TYR A 40 -9.35 -26.07 25.79
N LYS A 41 -9.93 -26.36 26.95
CA LYS A 41 -9.66 -25.74 28.25
C LYS A 41 -9.73 -26.75 29.39
N GLY A 42 -9.42 -26.26 30.60
CA GLY A 42 -9.40 -27.07 31.81
C GLY A 42 -7.98 -27.48 32.18
N TYR A 43 -7.80 -27.95 33.42
CA TYR A 43 -6.48 -28.27 33.98
C TYR A 43 -5.74 -29.35 33.18
N ASN A 44 -6.50 -30.28 32.60
CA ASN A 44 -6.04 -31.36 31.74
C ASN A 44 -6.44 -31.18 30.27
N CYS A 45 -6.96 -30.02 29.86
CA CYS A 45 -7.44 -29.76 28.50
C CYS A 45 -8.55 -30.73 28.01
N SER A 46 -9.38 -31.25 28.93
CA SER A 46 -10.48 -32.16 28.60
C SER A 46 -11.79 -31.47 28.23
N ILE A 47 -11.91 -30.16 28.43
CA ILE A 47 -13.17 -29.44 28.23
C ILE A 47 -13.12 -28.71 26.89
N LEU A 48 -14.08 -29.00 26.00
CA LEU A 48 -14.28 -28.22 24.77
C LEU A 48 -14.96 -26.88 25.12
N ASP A 49 -14.40 -25.77 24.66
CA ASP A 49 -15.00 -24.45 24.84
C ASP A 49 -16.08 -24.19 23.78
N LYS A 50 -17.34 -24.27 24.22
CA LYS A 50 -18.52 -24.04 23.38
C LYS A 50 -18.54 -22.67 22.71
N THR A 51 -17.92 -21.65 23.31
CA THR A 51 -17.86 -20.29 22.75
C THR A 51 -16.99 -20.27 21.49
N CYS A 52 -15.84 -20.94 21.55
CA CYS A 52 -14.98 -21.11 20.38
C CYS A 52 -15.63 -22.03 19.33
N GLU A 53 -16.28 -23.10 19.76
CA GLU A 53 -17.01 -24.04 18.89
C GLU A 53 -18.13 -23.35 18.09
N GLN A 54 -18.84 -22.40 18.73
CA GLN A 54 -19.92 -21.63 18.11
C GLN A 54 -19.44 -20.51 17.17
N GLY A 55 -18.13 -20.42 16.88
CA GLY A 55 -17.60 -19.43 15.94
C GLY A 55 -17.48 -18.03 16.52
N PHE A 56 -17.00 -17.91 17.77
CA PHE A 56 -16.67 -16.61 18.35
C PHE A 56 -15.66 -15.83 17.49
N CYS A 57 -14.65 -16.50 16.97
CA CYS A 57 -13.68 -15.93 16.03
C CYS A 57 -14.11 -16.13 14.58
N SER A 58 -13.64 -15.28 13.67
CA SER A 58 -13.81 -15.48 12.23
C SER A 58 -13.35 -16.88 11.75
N ARG A 59 -13.90 -17.38 10.65
CA ARG A 59 -13.65 -18.75 10.15
C ARG A 59 -12.17 -19.10 9.89
N LYS A 60 -11.28 -18.11 9.75
CA LYS A 60 -9.84 -18.30 9.48
C LYS A 60 -8.95 -17.96 10.68
N SER A 61 -9.50 -17.58 11.83
CA SER A 61 -8.71 -17.22 13.02
C SER A 61 -8.69 -18.34 14.05
N LEU A 62 -7.66 -18.33 14.90
CA LEU A 62 -7.50 -19.31 15.98
C LEU A 62 -8.22 -18.83 17.23
N CYS A 63 -9.17 -19.60 17.73
CA CYS A 63 -9.81 -19.31 19.01
C CYS A 63 -9.05 -19.96 20.16
N LYS A 64 -8.67 -19.16 21.16
CA LYS A 64 -7.99 -19.62 22.36
C LYS A 64 -8.85 -19.34 23.59
N PRO A 65 -9.28 -20.39 24.31
CA PRO A 65 -9.98 -20.23 25.58
C PRO A 65 -9.10 -19.52 26.60
N ASN A 66 -9.70 -18.68 27.44
CA ASN A 66 -8.97 -18.01 28.53
C ASN A 66 -8.66 -19.02 29.65
N TYR A 67 -7.43 -19.00 30.18
CA TYR A 67 -7.06 -19.76 31.38
C TYR A 67 -6.18 -18.91 32.31
N ARG A 68 -6.61 -18.80 33.58
CA ARG A 68 -5.94 -18.11 34.71
C ARG A 68 -5.85 -16.57 34.67
N GLY A 69 -6.92 -15.87 34.27
CA GLY A 69 -7.30 -14.59 34.89
C GLY A 69 -6.27 -13.45 34.93
N LEU A 70 -5.23 -13.45 34.09
CA LEU A 70 -4.22 -12.39 34.08
C LEU A 70 -4.63 -11.17 33.24
N LEU A 71 -5.82 -11.18 32.63
CA LEU A 71 -6.47 -10.00 32.07
C LEU A 71 -7.98 -10.03 32.37
N SER A 72 -8.36 -9.14 33.29
CA SER A 72 -9.68 -8.59 33.69
C SER A 72 -11.00 -9.26 33.27
N SER A 73 -11.77 -9.65 34.29
CA SER A 73 -13.24 -9.59 34.49
C SER A 73 -14.25 -10.16 33.47
N ASN A 74 -13.94 -10.35 32.19
CA ASN A 74 -14.92 -10.84 31.20
C ASN A 74 -14.45 -12.16 30.56
N GLN A 75 -15.17 -13.24 30.86
CA GLN A 75 -14.89 -14.66 30.54
C GLN A 75 -14.90 -15.03 29.04
N GLN A 76 -14.48 -14.14 28.14
CA GLN A 76 -14.51 -14.39 26.70
C GLN A 76 -13.19 -14.99 26.21
N PRO A 77 -13.21 -15.91 25.22
CA PRO A 77 -12.00 -16.39 24.56
C PRO A 77 -11.36 -15.26 23.76
N TYR A 78 -10.07 -15.39 23.44
CA TYR A 78 -9.39 -14.44 22.56
C TYR A 78 -9.10 -15.07 21.19
N CYS A 79 -9.10 -14.24 20.16
CA CYS A 79 -8.86 -14.67 18.79
C CYS A 79 -7.45 -14.27 18.35
N LEU A 80 -6.70 -15.21 17.80
CA LEU A 80 -5.49 -14.92 17.03
C LEU A 80 -5.89 -14.79 15.56
N CYS A 81 -5.83 -13.57 15.04
CA CYS A 81 -6.31 -13.27 13.70
C CYS A 81 -5.42 -13.84 12.62
N SER A 82 -6.04 -14.30 11.53
CA SER A 82 -5.32 -14.60 10.30
C SER A 82 -4.75 -13.32 9.68
N LEU A 83 -3.80 -13.48 8.76
CA LEU A 83 -3.19 -12.37 8.05
C LEU A 83 -4.27 -11.48 7.41
N HIS A 84 -4.25 -10.17 7.70
CA HIS A 84 -5.21 -9.14 7.24
C HIS A 84 -6.59 -9.13 7.91
N GLN A 85 -6.74 -9.74 9.09
CA GLN A 85 -7.93 -9.57 9.93
C GLN A 85 -7.56 -8.90 11.26
N ILE A 86 -8.45 -8.07 11.78
CA ILE A 86 -8.29 -7.33 13.04
C ILE A 86 -9.60 -7.34 13.84
N GLY A 87 -9.56 -6.75 15.03
CA GLY A 87 -10.69 -6.72 15.96
C GLY A 87 -10.68 -7.90 16.93
N CYS A 88 -11.45 -7.78 18.02
CA CYS A 88 -11.51 -8.79 19.09
C CYS A 88 -12.00 -10.17 18.62
N ARG A 89 -12.76 -10.22 17.51
CA ARG A 89 -13.26 -11.45 16.88
C ARG A 89 -12.59 -11.79 15.54
N CYS A 90 -11.63 -10.98 15.08
CA CYS A 90 -11.01 -11.07 13.75
C CYS A 90 -12.00 -10.98 12.59
N ASP A 91 -13.15 -10.35 12.82
CA ASP A 91 -14.26 -10.16 11.89
C ASP A 91 -14.08 -8.92 11.01
N LEU A 92 -13.17 -8.02 11.38
CA LEU A 92 -12.82 -6.86 10.58
C LEU A 92 -11.66 -7.21 9.64
N MET A 93 -11.78 -6.82 8.37
CA MET A 93 -10.64 -6.84 7.46
C MET A 93 -9.74 -5.65 7.74
N TYR A 94 -8.43 -5.85 7.62
CA TYR A 94 -7.47 -4.77 7.70
C TYR A 94 -7.67 -3.81 6.53
N ASP A 95 -8.31 -2.67 6.78
CA ASP A 95 -8.41 -1.59 5.82
C ASP A 95 -7.10 -0.80 5.81
N LYS A 96 -6.27 -1.05 4.79
CA LYS A 96 -5.02 -0.30 4.57
C LYS A 96 -5.24 1.20 4.37
N CYS A 97 -6.45 1.62 4.01
CA CYS A 97 -6.80 3.02 3.86
C CYS A 97 -7.29 3.69 5.15
N HIS A 98 -7.51 2.93 6.24
CA HIS A 98 -8.06 3.48 7.49
C HIS A 98 -7.24 4.66 8.05
N SER A 99 -5.91 4.56 8.02
CA SER A 99 -5.02 5.61 8.49
C SER A 99 -4.60 6.61 7.39
N ASN A 100 -5.23 6.55 6.22
CA ASN A 100 -4.81 7.18 4.96
C ASN A 100 -3.28 7.23 4.77
N PRO A 101 -2.64 6.13 4.30
CA PRO A 101 -1.20 6.07 4.12
C PRO A 101 -0.67 6.90 2.93
N CYS A 102 -1.55 7.52 2.13
CA CYS A 102 -1.15 8.41 1.05
C CYS A 102 -0.66 9.75 1.62
N ARG A 103 0.45 10.25 1.09
CA ARG A 103 1.03 11.56 1.45
C ARG A 103 0.36 12.67 0.63
N ASN A 104 0.66 13.92 1.01
CA ASN A 104 0.33 15.12 0.22
C ASN A 104 -1.14 15.17 -0.25
N HIS A 105 -2.06 14.96 0.69
CA HIS A 105 -3.51 14.99 0.44
C HIS A 105 -4.01 13.94 -0.57
N GLY A 106 -3.21 12.90 -0.84
CA GLY A 106 -3.63 11.79 -1.67
C GLY A 106 -4.83 11.04 -1.10
N THR A 107 -5.69 10.54 -1.99
CA THR A 107 -6.85 9.73 -1.62
C THR A 107 -6.51 8.26 -1.72
N CYS A 108 -6.64 7.53 -0.61
CA CYS A 108 -6.41 6.09 -0.59
C CYS A 108 -7.63 5.33 -1.09
N LEU A 109 -7.41 4.42 -2.04
CA LEU A 109 -8.40 3.47 -2.53
C LEU A 109 -7.99 2.05 -2.14
N PRO A 110 -8.87 1.30 -1.46
CA PRO A 110 -8.62 -0.10 -1.15
C PRO A 110 -8.64 -0.93 -2.45
N THR A 111 -7.86 -2.02 -2.48
CA THR A 111 -7.87 -2.97 -3.60
C THR A 111 -8.39 -4.34 -3.14
N ILE A 112 -8.72 -5.21 -4.10
CA ILE A 112 -9.17 -6.59 -3.84
C ILE A 112 -8.10 -7.41 -3.12
N LYS A 113 -6.81 -7.05 -3.32
CA LYS A 113 -5.71 -7.69 -2.62
C LYS A 113 -5.45 -6.92 -1.32
N PRO A 114 -5.60 -7.54 -0.15
CA PRO A 114 -5.46 -6.84 1.13
C PRO A 114 -4.04 -6.32 1.41
N GLN A 115 -3.05 -6.70 0.59
CA GLN A 115 -1.69 -6.17 0.64
C GLN A 115 -1.47 -4.93 -0.24
N GLU A 116 -2.36 -4.65 -1.19
CA GLU A 116 -2.21 -3.58 -2.16
C GLU A 116 -3.21 -2.45 -1.86
N LEU A 117 -2.79 -1.21 -2.11
CA LEU A 117 -3.62 -0.01 -2.06
C LEU A 117 -3.25 0.86 -3.27
N ILE A 118 -4.17 1.71 -3.69
CA ILE A 118 -3.90 2.70 -4.74
C ILE A 118 -4.02 4.09 -4.10
N CYS A 119 -2.99 4.91 -4.26
CA CYS A 119 -3.07 6.32 -3.91
C CYS A 119 -3.37 7.14 -5.16
N LEU A 120 -4.50 7.84 -5.16
CA LEU A 120 -4.79 8.88 -6.13
C LEU A 120 -4.11 10.18 -5.69
N CYS A 121 -3.16 10.65 -6.49
CA CYS A 121 -2.40 11.86 -6.23
C CYS A 121 -3.09 13.09 -6.81
N ASP A 122 -2.80 14.24 -6.24
CA ASP A 122 -3.22 15.53 -6.79
C ASP A 122 -2.42 15.90 -8.05
N GLU A 123 -2.65 17.10 -8.57
CA GLU A 123 -1.97 17.59 -9.77
C GLU A 123 -0.46 17.74 -9.60
N TYR A 124 0.05 17.95 -8.38
CA TYR A 124 1.43 18.33 -8.11
C TYR A 124 2.30 17.19 -7.60
N HIS A 125 1.71 16.05 -7.22
CA HIS A 125 2.45 14.93 -6.63
C HIS A 125 2.32 13.64 -7.43
N TYR A 126 3.26 12.72 -7.22
CA TYR A 126 3.28 11.39 -7.84
C TYR A 126 3.99 10.35 -6.97
N GLY A 127 4.06 9.12 -7.48
CA GLY A 127 4.64 7.97 -6.78
C GLY A 127 3.59 7.11 -6.09
N TYR A 128 4.00 5.94 -5.59
CA TYR A 128 3.04 4.93 -5.07
C TYR A 128 2.23 5.41 -3.85
N ARG A 129 2.73 6.42 -3.12
CA ARG A 129 2.07 7.07 -1.99
C ARG A 129 1.94 8.58 -2.17
N CYS A 130 2.05 9.10 -3.39
CA CYS A 130 2.03 10.55 -3.66
C CYS A 130 3.11 11.32 -2.89
N GLN A 131 4.23 10.66 -2.60
CA GLN A 131 5.29 11.22 -1.76
C GLN A 131 6.32 12.05 -2.53
N LEU A 132 6.27 12.01 -3.86
CA LEU A 132 7.18 12.74 -4.74
C LEU A 132 6.45 13.94 -5.32
N GLU A 133 7.17 15.05 -5.48
CA GLU A 133 6.67 16.28 -6.10
C GLU A 133 7.01 16.27 -7.59
N LYS A 134 6.03 16.60 -8.44
CA LYS A 134 6.26 16.84 -9.86
C LYS A 134 7.09 18.09 -10.04
N ARG A 135 7.97 18.07 -11.03
CA ARG A 135 8.75 19.24 -11.44
C ARG A 135 7.96 20.06 -12.44
N ALA A 136 8.14 21.37 -12.42
CA ALA A 136 7.52 22.28 -13.38
C ALA A 136 8.53 22.71 -14.44
N SER A 137 8.18 22.55 -15.72
CA SER A 137 8.81 23.28 -16.81
C SER A 137 7.99 24.52 -17.10
N ARG A 138 8.64 25.69 -17.09
CA ARG A 138 8.03 26.97 -17.45
C ARG A 138 8.80 27.55 -18.62
N LEU A 139 8.17 27.59 -19.79
CA LEU A 139 8.74 28.18 -20.99
C LEU A 139 8.07 29.52 -21.27
N TYR A 140 8.90 30.52 -21.55
CA TYR A 140 8.47 31.87 -21.85
C TYR A 140 8.42 32.04 -23.37
N VAL A 141 7.26 32.43 -23.89
CA VAL A 141 7.12 32.78 -25.31
C VAL A 141 7.21 34.29 -25.44
N THR A 142 8.33 34.78 -26.01
CA THR A 142 8.58 36.22 -26.11
C THR A 142 8.00 36.84 -27.38
N LYS A 143 7.85 36.06 -28.46
CA LYS A 143 7.28 36.48 -29.74
C LYS A 143 6.59 35.30 -30.42
N SER A 144 5.37 35.50 -30.89
CA SER A 144 4.68 34.55 -31.77
C SER A 144 3.96 35.30 -32.90
N PRO A 145 3.91 34.73 -34.11
CA PRO A 145 3.05 35.26 -35.17
C PRO A 145 1.57 35.18 -34.73
N PRO A 146 0.68 36.00 -35.31
CA PRO A 146 -0.76 35.93 -35.04
C PRO A 146 -1.35 34.61 -35.54
N HIS A 147 -2.22 33.97 -34.77
CA HIS A 147 -2.74 32.62 -35.05
C HIS A 147 -4.10 32.40 -34.39
N GLN A 148 -4.89 31.47 -34.92
CA GLN A 148 -6.25 31.14 -34.45
C GLN A 148 -6.32 29.89 -33.56
N ALA A 149 -5.30 29.04 -33.63
CA ALA A 149 -5.19 27.86 -32.78
C ALA A 149 -3.73 27.50 -32.56
N THR A 150 -3.46 26.94 -31.39
CA THR A 150 -2.15 26.43 -30.99
C THR A 150 -2.30 24.98 -30.57
N VAL A 151 -1.40 24.12 -31.04
CA VAL A 151 -1.21 22.79 -30.46
C VAL A 151 0.17 22.75 -29.81
N VAL A 152 0.22 22.49 -28.50
CA VAL A 152 1.46 22.33 -27.74
C VAL A 152 1.64 20.86 -27.42
N GLN A 153 2.77 20.29 -27.87
CA GLN A 153 3.08 18.88 -27.69
C GLN A 153 4.42 18.74 -26.96
N TYR A 154 4.44 17.93 -25.91
CA TYR A 154 5.62 17.60 -25.14
C TYR A 154 6.07 16.19 -25.54
N PHE A 155 7.36 16.05 -25.84
CA PHE A 155 7.95 14.80 -26.29
C PHE A 155 9.10 14.37 -25.37
N ASP A 156 9.15 13.08 -25.07
CA ASP A 156 10.41 12.43 -24.70
C ASP A 156 11.13 11.98 -25.98
N ILE A 157 12.46 11.97 -25.93
CA ILE A 157 13.32 11.53 -27.01
C ILE A 157 13.95 10.20 -26.60
N ASN A 158 13.61 9.15 -27.34
CA ASN A 158 14.29 7.86 -27.21
C ASN A 158 15.63 7.95 -27.93
N PHE A 159 16.73 8.12 -27.20
CA PHE A 159 18.07 8.26 -27.77
C PHE A 159 18.60 6.99 -28.46
N VAL A 160 17.97 5.83 -28.25
CA VAL A 160 18.36 4.58 -28.92
C VAL A 160 17.72 4.48 -30.30
N SER A 161 16.42 4.76 -30.40
CA SER A 161 15.67 4.67 -31.67
C SER A 161 15.55 6.00 -32.42
N LEU A 162 15.97 7.12 -31.80
CA LEU A 162 15.80 8.48 -32.27
C LEU A 162 14.34 8.88 -32.55
N ASN A 163 13.38 8.15 -31.96
CA ASN A 163 11.96 8.45 -32.10
C ASN A 163 11.48 9.46 -31.05
N LEU A 164 10.57 10.32 -31.47
CA LEU A 164 9.81 11.22 -30.59
C LEU A 164 8.62 10.46 -30.00
N LEU A 165 8.56 10.42 -28.66
CA LEU A 165 7.48 9.80 -27.91
C LEU A 165 6.56 10.90 -27.36
N LEU A 166 5.35 11.01 -27.91
CA LEU A 166 4.37 12.00 -27.45
C LEU A 166 3.98 11.70 -25.99
N VAL A 167 4.32 12.61 -25.10
CA VAL A 167 4.04 12.51 -23.66
C VAL A 167 2.72 13.19 -23.32
N TYR A 168 2.54 14.41 -23.83
CA TYR A 168 1.39 15.23 -23.50
C TYR A 168 1.08 16.16 -24.67
N GLN A 169 -0.20 16.42 -24.91
CA GLN A 169 -0.65 17.40 -25.87
C GLN A 169 -1.81 18.21 -25.32
N ARG A 170 -1.86 19.47 -25.71
CA ARG A 170 -2.96 20.38 -25.43
C ARG A 170 -3.22 21.25 -26.65
N VAL A 171 -4.46 21.68 -26.78
CA VAL A 171 -4.91 22.60 -27.81
C VAL A 171 -5.43 23.84 -27.13
N ASP A 172 -4.88 24.99 -27.51
CA ASP A 172 -5.30 26.29 -27.01
C ASP A 172 -5.80 27.14 -28.18
N VAL A 173 -6.80 27.99 -27.93
CA VAL A 173 -7.31 28.94 -28.94
C VAL A 173 -6.24 29.99 -29.26
N HIS A 174 -5.47 30.40 -28.24
CA HIS A 174 -4.35 31.32 -28.39
C HIS A 174 -3.12 30.78 -27.66
N LEU A 175 -1.93 31.15 -28.10
CA LEU A 175 -0.69 30.72 -27.47
C LEU A 175 -0.52 31.52 -26.17
N PRO A 176 -0.43 30.87 -25.00
CA PRO A 176 -0.19 31.61 -23.77
C PRO A 176 1.25 32.10 -23.70
N ASN A 177 1.46 33.22 -22.99
CA ASN A 177 2.78 33.78 -22.73
C ASN A 177 3.70 32.82 -21.96
N PHE A 178 3.11 31.90 -21.20
CA PHE A 178 3.83 30.87 -20.45
C PHE A 178 3.25 29.49 -20.75
N LEU A 179 4.12 28.58 -21.17
CA LEU A 179 3.79 27.17 -21.23
C LEU A 179 4.25 26.52 -19.93
N HIS A 180 3.27 26.10 -19.12
CA HIS A 180 3.50 25.39 -17.87
C HIS A 180 3.18 23.91 -18.04
N TYR A 181 4.12 23.06 -17.64
CA TYR A 181 3.91 21.62 -17.63
C TYR A 181 4.53 20.99 -16.37
N LEU A 182 3.72 20.20 -15.68
CA LEU A 182 4.13 19.43 -14.51
C LEU A 182 4.44 18.00 -14.95
N PHE A 183 5.64 17.53 -14.63
CA PHE A 183 6.09 16.19 -15.00
C PHE A 183 6.69 15.44 -13.83
N ASP A 184 6.56 14.12 -13.87
CA ASP A 184 7.29 13.22 -12.99
C ASP A 184 8.64 12.82 -13.61
N GLU A 185 9.57 12.29 -12.79
CA GLU A 185 10.90 11.91 -13.29
C GLU A 185 10.89 10.83 -14.38
N LYS A 186 9.85 9.98 -14.43
CA LYS A 186 9.74 8.93 -15.45
C LYS A 186 9.32 9.50 -16.80
N ILE A 187 8.55 10.58 -16.80
CA ILE A 187 7.91 11.17 -17.96
C ILE A 187 8.44 12.60 -18.13
N THR A 188 9.76 12.73 -18.11
CA THR A 188 10.50 13.98 -18.30
C THR A 188 10.51 14.34 -19.79
N PRO A 189 9.79 15.39 -20.22
CA PRO A 189 9.85 15.82 -21.61
C PRO A 189 11.19 16.50 -21.88
N LYS A 190 11.77 16.21 -23.03
CA LYS A 190 13.05 16.79 -23.48
C LYS A 190 12.85 17.86 -24.56
N LEU A 191 11.72 17.81 -25.25
CA LEU A 191 11.37 18.68 -26.37
C LEU A 191 9.91 19.12 -26.29
N VAL A 192 9.65 20.40 -26.58
CA VAL A 192 8.31 20.94 -26.80
C VAL A 192 8.20 21.38 -28.24
N ILE A 193 7.13 20.97 -28.91
CA ILE A 193 6.77 21.46 -30.24
C ILE A 193 5.47 22.24 -30.13
N VAL A 194 5.50 23.48 -30.62
CA VAL A 194 4.35 24.38 -30.69
C VAL A 194 3.98 24.56 -32.16
N LYS A 195 2.75 24.18 -32.51
CA LYS A 195 2.17 24.37 -33.85
C LYS A 195 1.18 25.52 -33.79
N LEU A 196 1.42 26.56 -34.58
CA LEU A 196 0.54 27.71 -34.70
C LEU A 196 -0.19 27.67 -36.03
N TYR A 197 -1.52 27.65 -35.98
CA TYR A 197 -2.38 27.59 -37.14
C TYR A 197 -2.89 29.00 -37.45
N LEU A 198 -2.52 29.54 -38.61
CA LEU A 198 -2.95 30.89 -39.04
C LEU A 198 -4.44 30.92 -39.42
N ASN A 199 -4.95 29.81 -39.94
CA ASN A 199 -6.35 29.57 -40.29
C ASN A 199 -6.61 28.07 -40.20
N MET A 200 -7.88 27.64 -40.11
CA MET A 200 -8.29 26.23 -39.92
C MET A 200 -7.83 25.27 -41.04
N GLN A 201 -7.25 25.75 -42.15
CA GLN A 201 -6.96 24.92 -43.32
C GLN A 201 -5.61 25.13 -44.02
N SER A 202 -4.73 26.10 -43.65
CA SER A 202 -3.80 26.56 -44.71
C SER A 202 -2.35 26.91 -44.38
N ASN A 203 -1.92 27.15 -43.13
CA ASN A 203 -0.49 27.40 -42.84
C ASN A 203 -0.15 27.07 -41.38
N ILE A 204 0.92 26.30 -41.16
CA ILE A 204 1.38 25.87 -39.82
C ILE A 204 2.76 26.47 -39.55
N TYR A 205 2.89 27.26 -38.49
CA TYR A 205 4.20 27.67 -37.99
C TYR A 205 4.66 26.72 -36.89
N LEU A 206 5.89 26.21 -37.00
CA LEU A 206 6.47 25.26 -36.05
C LEU A 206 7.53 25.96 -35.19
N ILE A 207 7.43 25.80 -33.88
CA ILE A 207 8.44 26.25 -32.91
C ILE A 207 8.87 25.04 -32.09
N SER A 208 10.18 24.75 -32.03
CA SER A 208 10.73 23.64 -31.27
C SER A 208 11.61 24.16 -30.12
N ILE A 209 11.37 23.68 -28.90
CA ILE A 209 12.01 24.18 -27.69
C ILE A 209 12.61 23.01 -26.93
N ARG A 210 13.94 23.01 -26.79
CA ARG A 210 14.64 22.01 -25.97
C ARG A 210 14.60 22.43 -24.51
N ILE A 211 14.19 21.52 -23.63
CA ILE A 211 14.00 21.82 -22.20
C ILE A 211 15.33 21.78 -21.43
N ASP A 212 16.32 21.01 -21.91
CA ASP A 212 17.62 20.80 -21.23
C ASP A 212 18.78 21.69 -21.74
N GLY A 213 18.50 22.73 -22.54
CA GLY A 213 19.53 23.63 -23.06
C GLY A 213 19.11 24.36 -24.34
N GLU A 214 18.77 25.64 -24.16
CA GLU A 214 18.49 26.71 -25.14
C GLU A 214 17.40 26.48 -26.22
N SER A 215 16.63 27.55 -26.47
CA SER A 215 15.53 27.62 -27.43
C SER A 215 16.03 27.57 -28.87
N ILE A 216 15.41 26.75 -29.74
CA ILE A 216 15.66 26.75 -31.18
C ILE A 216 14.54 27.59 -31.83
N ASN A 217 14.88 28.75 -32.41
CA ASN A 217 13.90 29.55 -33.13
C ASN A 217 13.44 28.80 -34.40
N GLY A 218 12.13 28.74 -34.60
CA GLY A 218 11.46 27.88 -35.59
C GLY A 218 11.80 28.17 -37.05
N THR A 219 11.81 27.10 -37.85
CA THR A 219 11.92 27.11 -39.32
C THR A 219 10.54 26.96 -39.95
N THR A 220 10.30 27.67 -41.04
CA THR A 220 9.11 27.52 -41.90
C THR A 220 9.30 26.34 -42.85
N GLU A 221 8.33 25.42 -42.90
CA GLU A 221 8.13 24.46 -43.99
C GLU A 221 6.79 24.74 -44.69
#